data_AF-A0A2R6LXW5-F1
#
_entry.id   AF-A0A2R6LXW5-F1
#
_cell.length_a   1.000
_cell.length_b   1.000
_cell.length_c   1.000
_cell.angle_alpha   90.00
_cell.angle_beta   90.00
_cell.angle_gamma   90.00
#
_symmetry.space_group_name_H-M   'P 1'
#
loop_
_entity.id
_entity.type
_entity.pdbx_description
1 polymer ?
#
loop_
_entity_poly.entity_id
_entity_poly.type
_entity_poly.pdbx_seq_one_letter_code
_entity_poly.pdbx_strand_id
1 'polypeptide(L)'
;MADDETLVQYTDENEDGTIERVFIRRTTDDSYPSGWRYSLHYGTTEGKTIVRYDNAHEDTKGHERHVDEKTEIIDFPGVMELYQRFLREIEEFHS
;
A
#
# COMPACT_ATOMS: atom_id res chain seq x y z
N MET A 1 14.34 -8.92 -21.07
CA MET A 1 13.19 -8.13 -20.58
C MET A 1 13.04 -8.55 -19.15
N ALA A 2 13.26 -7.66 -18.19
CA ALA A 2 13.22 -8.04 -16.79
C ALA A 2 11.77 -8.43 -16.47
N ASP A 3 11.56 -9.67 -16.06
CA ASP A 3 10.26 -10.17 -15.65
C ASP A 3 9.83 -9.40 -14.39
N ASP A 4 8.85 -8.52 -14.54
CA ASP A 4 8.21 -7.87 -13.39
C ASP A 4 7.52 -8.95 -12.53
N GLU A 5 8.10 -9.27 -11.39
CA GLU A 5 7.59 -10.29 -10.47
C GLU A 5 6.55 -9.70 -9.50
N THR A 6 5.33 -10.22 -9.53
CA THR A 6 4.33 -9.94 -8.49
C THR A 6 4.66 -10.77 -7.26
N LEU A 7 4.94 -10.11 -6.13
CA LEU A 7 5.27 -10.78 -4.88
C LEU A 7 4.02 -11.09 -4.06
N VAL A 8 3.10 -10.12 -3.98
CA VAL A 8 1.89 -10.23 -3.15
C VAL A 8 0.73 -9.60 -3.91
N GLN A 9 -0.38 -10.34 -4.02
CA GLN A 9 -1.64 -9.81 -4.49
C GLN A 9 -2.80 -10.54 -3.80
N TYR A 10 -3.57 -9.83 -2.99
CA TYR A 10 -4.79 -10.37 -2.41
C TYR A 10 -5.84 -9.28 -2.14
N THR A 11 -7.06 -9.73 -1.95
CA THR A 11 -8.15 -8.93 -1.40
C THR A 11 -8.89 -9.79 -0.39
N ASP A 12 -9.04 -9.28 0.83
CA ASP A 12 -9.74 -9.96 1.91
C ASP A 12 -10.82 -9.04 2.47
N GLU A 13 -12.02 -9.58 2.67
CA GLU A 13 -13.18 -8.87 3.22
C GLU A 13 -13.51 -9.51 4.57
N ASN A 14 -13.38 -8.74 5.64
CA ASN A 14 -13.60 -9.22 7.00
C ASN A 14 -15.09 -9.17 7.37
N GLU A 15 -15.50 -10.02 8.31
CA GLU A 15 -16.89 -10.11 8.79
C GLU A 15 -17.39 -8.81 9.45
N ASP A 16 -16.49 -7.97 9.97
CA ASP A 16 -16.80 -6.65 10.54
C ASP A 16 -17.05 -5.55 9.49
N GLY A 17 -16.96 -5.88 8.20
CA GLY A 17 -17.21 -4.95 7.10
C GLY A 17 -15.98 -4.16 6.66
N THR A 18 -14.79 -4.49 7.17
CA THR A 18 -13.51 -3.98 6.65
C THR A 18 -13.00 -4.78 5.47
N ILE A 19 -12.11 -4.16 4.69
CA ILE A 19 -11.51 -4.76 3.51
C ILE A 19 -10.02 -4.42 3.44
N GLU A 20 -9.22 -5.45 3.15
CA GLU A 20 -7.80 -5.36 2.85
C GLU A 20 -7.58 -5.60 1.36
N ARG A 21 -6.83 -4.71 0.70
CA ARG A 21 -6.38 -4.89 -0.68
C ARG A 21 -4.90 -4.64 -0.74
N VAL A 22 -4.13 -5.68 -1.03
CA VAL A 22 -2.68 -5.62 -1.09
C VAL A 22 -2.22 -5.98 -2.48
N PHE A 23 -1.40 -5.12 -3.06
CA PHE A 23 -0.69 -5.35 -4.30
C PHE A 23 0.75 -4.88 -4.15
N ILE A 24 1.71 -5.77 -4.42
CA ILE A 24 3.15 -5.50 -4.40
C ILE A 24 3.80 -6.22 -5.58
N ARG A 25 4.54 -5.46 -6.40
CA ARG A 25 5.23 -5.98 -7.59
C ARG A 25 6.60 -5.30 -7.74
N ARG A 26 7.62 -6.08 -8.11
CA ARG A 26 8.88 -5.53 -8.61
C ARG A 26 8.69 -4.97 -9.99
N THR A 27 9.30 -3.82 -10.28
CA THR A 27 9.23 -3.22 -11.60
C THR A 27 10.53 -2.54 -12.02
N THR A 28 10.77 -2.50 -13.33
CA THR A 28 11.87 -1.73 -13.94
C THR A 28 11.38 -0.48 -14.67
N ASP A 29 10.13 -0.06 -14.44
CA ASP A 29 9.57 1.16 -15.00
C ASP A 29 10.19 2.38 -14.32
N ASP A 30 10.73 3.31 -15.12
CA ASP A 30 11.40 4.52 -14.64
C ASP A 30 10.48 5.43 -13.82
N SER A 31 9.16 5.27 -13.92
CA SER A 31 8.17 5.98 -13.10
C SER A 31 8.19 5.54 -11.62
N TYR A 32 8.89 4.43 -11.32
CA TYR A 32 9.00 3.83 -9.99
C TYR A 32 10.48 3.63 -9.61
N PRO A 33 11.23 4.71 -9.29
CA PRO A 33 12.67 4.66 -9.05
C PRO A 33 13.10 3.73 -7.89
N SER A 34 12.19 3.40 -6.97
CA SER A 34 12.39 2.41 -5.91
C SER A 34 12.52 0.97 -6.41
N GLY A 35 12.11 0.71 -7.66
CA GLY A 35 12.00 -0.63 -8.25
C GLY A 35 10.76 -1.39 -7.81
N TRP A 36 9.80 -0.72 -7.16
CA TRP A 36 8.57 -1.32 -6.64
C TRP A 36 7.35 -0.54 -7.09
N ARG A 37 6.28 -1.26 -7.42
CA ARG A 37 4.94 -0.69 -7.54
C ARG A 37 4.04 -1.35 -6.51
N TYR A 38 3.37 -0.56 -5.70
CA TYR A 38 2.49 -1.11 -4.66
C TYR A 38 1.25 -0.26 -4.41
N SER A 39 0.24 -0.92 -3.86
CA SER A 39 -0.98 -0.33 -3.32
C SER A 39 -1.43 -1.21 -2.16
N LEU A 40 -1.26 -0.72 -0.94
CA LEU A 40 -1.71 -1.33 0.30
C LEU A 40 -2.90 -0.53 0.79
N HIS A 41 -4.08 -1.11 0.84
CA HIS A 41 -5.30 -0.41 1.23
C HIS A 41 -6.04 -1.20 2.29
N TYR A 42 -6.36 -0.53 3.39
CA TYR A 42 -7.28 -1.01 4.40
C TYR A 42 -8.39 0.02 4.58
N GLY A 43 -9.62 -0.44 4.52
CA GLY A 43 -10.80 0.41 4.52
C GLY A 43 -12.05 -0.35 4.90
N THR A 44 -13.21 0.22 4.57
CA THR A 44 -14.50 -0.43 4.73
C THR A 44 -15.08 -0.84 3.38
N THR A 45 -15.95 -1.84 3.41
CA THR A 45 -16.78 -2.26 2.26
C THR A 45 -17.67 -1.13 1.74
N GLU A 46 -18.01 -0.15 2.59
CA GLU A 46 -18.72 1.09 2.24
C GLU A 46 -17.83 2.13 1.54
N GLY A 47 -16.55 1.85 1.33
CA GLY A 47 -15.63 2.70 0.57
C GLY A 47 -14.86 3.73 1.39
N LYS A 48 -14.91 3.67 2.73
CA LYS A 48 -14.07 4.51 3.58
C LYS A 48 -12.63 3.99 3.56
N THR A 49 -11.65 4.88 3.39
CA THR A 49 -10.24 4.54 3.62
C THR A 49 -9.91 4.74 5.09
N ILE A 50 -9.34 3.72 5.73
CA ILE A 50 -8.81 3.82 7.09
C ILE A 50 -7.31 4.11 7.00
N VAL A 51 -6.56 3.27 6.28
CA VAL A 51 -5.15 3.52 5.93
C VAL A 51 -4.85 3.05 4.51
N ARG A 52 -4.07 3.81 3.76
CA ARG A 52 -3.55 3.41 2.45
C ARG A 52 -2.09 3.80 2.31
N TYR A 53 -1.31 2.96 1.67
CA TYR A 53 0.02 3.26 1.18
C TYR A 53 0.10 2.99 -0.31
N ASP A 54 0.57 3.95 -1.10
CA ASP A 54 0.85 3.73 -2.52
C ASP A 54 1.96 4.65 -3.02
N ASN A 55 2.40 4.39 -4.24
CA ASN A 55 3.43 5.17 -4.93
C ASN A 55 3.04 5.44 -6.39
N ALA A 56 1.75 5.67 -6.66
CA ALA A 56 1.24 5.79 -8.03
C ALA A 56 1.94 6.87 -8.89
N HIS A 57 2.58 7.85 -8.25
CA HIS A 57 3.35 8.92 -8.88
C HIS A 57 4.70 9.08 -8.18
N GLU A 58 5.43 7.98 -8.00
CA GLU A 58 6.68 7.97 -7.23
C GLU A 58 7.73 8.96 -7.77
N ASP A 59 7.85 9.06 -9.09
CA ASP A 59 8.76 9.97 -9.80
C ASP A 59 8.56 11.46 -9.49
N THR A 60 7.35 11.87 -9.10
CA THR A 60 6.96 13.27 -8.92
C THR A 60 6.54 13.60 -7.50
N LYS A 61 5.90 12.67 -6.79
CA LYS A 61 5.39 12.84 -5.42
C LYS A 61 6.09 11.96 -4.39
N GLY A 62 6.71 10.87 -4.83
CA GLY A 62 7.25 9.85 -3.95
C GLY A 62 6.17 8.92 -3.39
N HIS A 63 6.31 8.57 -2.12
CA HIS A 63 5.49 7.57 -1.45
C HIS A 63 4.44 8.23 -0.58
N GLU A 64 3.18 7.84 -0.75
CA GLU A 64 2.05 8.47 -0.08
C GLU A 64 1.50 7.52 1.00
N ARG A 65 1.23 8.07 2.18
CA ARG A 65 0.39 7.48 3.23
C ARG A 65 -0.90 8.27 3.31
N HIS A 66 -2.02 7.57 3.25
CA HIS A 66 -3.35 8.13 3.45
C HIS A 66 -3.93 7.59 4.74
N VAL A 67 -4.52 8.46 5.56
CA VAL A 67 -5.35 8.08 6.71
C VAL A 67 -6.60 8.93 6.69
N ASP A 68 -7.76 8.28 6.66
CA ASP A 68 -9.04 8.92 6.37
C ASP A 68 -8.93 9.84 5.13
N GLU A 69 -9.03 11.15 5.33
CA GLU A 69 -8.98 12.18 4.28
C GLU A 69 -7.62 12.89 4.19
N LYS A 70 -6.64 12.49 5.01
CA LYS A 70 -5.30 13.10 5.05
C LYS A 70 -4.34 12.30 4.19
N THR A 71 -3.50 13.01 3.45
CA THR A 71 -2.38 12.44 2.69
C THR A 71 -1.08 13.06 3.16
N GLU A 72 -0.09 12.21 3.39
CA GLU A 72 1.25 12.59 3.83
C GLU A 72 2.27 11.90 2.91
N ILE A 73 3.30 12.65 2.52
CA ILE A 73 4.46 12.06 1.85
C ILE A 73 5.36 11.45 2.93
N ILE A 74 5.80 10.22 2.69
CA ILE A 74 6.68 9.46 3.59
C ILE A 74 7.98 9.09 2.90
N ASP A 75 9.04 8.92 3.69
CA ASP A 75 10.22 8.22 3.21
C ASP A 75 9.90 6.75 2.96
N PHE A 76 10.55 6.16 1.94
CA PHE A 76 10.40 4.75 1.63
C PHE A 76 11.44 3.91 2.37
N PRO A 77 11.04 3.15 3.40
CA PRO A 77 11.96 2.30 4.13
C PRO A 77 12.33 1.01 3.37
N GLY A 78 11.70 0.77 2.22
CA GLY A 78 11.71 -0.50 1.53
C GLY A 78 10.39 -1.25 1.69
N VAL A 79 10.07 -2.08 0.71
CA VAL A 79 8.73 -2.68 0.57
C VAL A 79 8.33 -3.57 1.75
N MET A 80 9.30 -4.30 2.31
CA MET A 80 9.04 -5.23 3.42
C MET A 80 8.72 -4.48 4.72
N GLU A 81 9.49 -3.43 5.03
CA GLU A 81 9.26 -2.61 6.22
C GLU A 81 7.95 -1.82 6.10
N LEU A 82 7.64 -1.31 4.91
CA LEU A 82 6.37 -0.64 4.63
C LEU A 82 5.18 -1.60 4.79
N TYR A 83 5.30 -2.83 4.28
CA TYR A 83 4.26 -3.85 4.43
C TYR A 83 4.03 -4.23 5.90
N GLN A 84 5.10 -4.43 6.67
CA GLN A 84 5.00 -4.70 8.11
C GLN A 84 4.40 -3.53 8.89
N ARG A 85 4.70 -2.28 8.49
CA ARG A 85 4.06 -1.10 9.07
C ARG A 85 2.57 -1.09 8.78
N PHE A 86 2.17 -1.39 7.55
CA PHE A 86 0.75 -1.49 7.17
C PHE A 86 0.00 -2.52 8.00
N LEU A 87 0.54 -3.74 8.14
CA LEU A 87 -0.09 -4.79 8.95
C LEU A 87 -0.24 -4.40 10.42
N ARG A 88 0.79 -3.78 11.01
CA ARG A 88 0.72 -3.28 12.39
C ARG A 88 -0.37 -2.22 12.57
N GLU A 89 -0.51 -1.30 11.63
CA GLU A 89 -1.55 -0.28 11.71
C GLU A 89 -2.95 -0.89 11.59
N ILE A 90 -3.13 -1.93 10.77
CA ILE A 90 -4.40 -2.70 10.75
C ILE A 90 -4.67 -3.28 12.14
N GLU A 91 -3.71 -3.99 12.73
CA GLU A 91 -3.88 -4.58 14.08
C GLU A 91 -4.24 -3.52 15.12
N GLU A 92 -3.65 -2.32 15.05
CA GLU A 92 -3.98 -1.20 15.94
C GLU A 92 -5.42 -0.68 15.75
N PHE A 93 -6.00 -0.76 14.54
CA PHE A 93 -7.39 -0.39 14.28
C PHE A 93 -8.40 -1.47 14.72
N HIS A 94 -7.97 -2.73 14.81
CA HIS A 94 -8.80 -3.85 15.29
C HIS A 94 -8.77 -4.02 16.82
N SER A 95 -7.86 -3.35 17.54
CA SER A 95 -7.70 -3.43 19.00
C SER A 95 -8.68 -2.54 19.77
#